data_AF-A0A9D6Y5L7-F1
#
_entry.id   AF-A0A9D6Y5L7-F1
#
_cell.length_a   1.000
_cell.length_b   1.000
_cell.length_c   1.000
_cell.angle_alpha   90.00
_cell.angle_beta   90.00
_cell.angle_gamma   90.00
#
_symmetry.space_group_name_H-M   'P 1'
#
loop_
_entity.id
_entity.type
_entity.pdbx_description
1 polymer ?
#
loop_
_entity_poly.entity_id
_entity_poly.type
_entity_poly.pdbx_seq_one_letter_code
_entity_poly.pdbx_strand_id
1 'polypeptide(L)'
;MSIRTDRCLKSVFNRRAALQAERLALVARLEEIAAAHERIVCKSLEGIERLERMRAIGAAAATTLEPFRTPEPAVLVAPAQALEALAVLLDASIGAQLIEAGLSELDHAHHRLYDETGRIDARIAEIDAELERLARDAAEQPGRWLQNAASALRN
;
A
#
# COMPACT_ATOMS: atom_id res chain seq x y z
N MET A 1 32.19 41.03 -12.95
CA MET A 1 31.00 40.23 -13.38
C MET A 1 31.01 38.76 -12.90
N SER A 2 31.84 38.36 -11.92
CA SER A 2 32.15 36.93 -11.66
C SER A 2 31.47 36.29 -10.42
N ILE A 3 31.03 37.05 -9.42
CA ILE A 3 30.55 36.47 -8.14
C ILE A 3 29.04 36.12 -8.16
N ARG A 4 28.22 36.85 -8.93
CA ARG A 4 26.76 36.62 -8.99
C ARG A 4 26.39 35.38 -9.80
N THR A 5 27.13 35.10 -10.87
CA THR A 5 26.93 33.94 -11.75
C THR A 5 27.34 32.64 -11.06
N ASP A 6 28.41 32.67 -10.28
CA ASP A 6 28.89 31.52 -9.50
C ASP A 6 27.91 31.11 -8.39
N ARG A 7 27.31 32.09 -7.70
CA ARG A 7 26.28 31.85 -6.67
C ARG A 7 24.99 31.25 -7.26
N CYS A 8 24.59 31.69 -8.46
CA CYS A 8 23.40 31.20 -9.15
C CYS A 8 23.57 29.75 -9.65
N LEU A 9 24.73 29.43 -10.23
CA LEU A 9 25.05 28.07 -10.64
C LEU A 9 25.07 27.12 -9.44
N LYS A 10 25.73 27.52 -8.34
CA LYS A 10 25.78 26.73 -7.11
C LYS A 10 24.38 26.44 -6.53
N SER A 11 23.46 27.40 -6.57
CA SER A 11 22.08 27.15 -6.11
C SER A 11 21.32 26.18 -7.01
N VAL A 12 21.51 26.24 -8.33
CA VAL A 12 20.89 25.31 -9.28
C VAL A 12 21.42 23.88 -9.09
N PHE A 13 22.74 23.73 -8.95
CA PHE A 13 23.36 22.43 -8.67
C PHE A 13 22.89 21.84 -7.34
N ASN A 14 22.86 22.64 -6.28
CA ASN A 14 22.37 22.20 -4.97
C ASN A 14 20.90 21.79 -5.01
N ARG A 15 20.04 22.55 -5.73
CA ARG A 15 18.62 22.22 -5.88
C ARG A 15 18.45 20.92 -6.67
N ARG A 16 19.18 20.74 -7.76
CA ARG A 16 19.16 19.50 -8.55
C ARG A 16 19.58 18.29 -7.72
N ALA A 17 20.68 18.41 -6.97
CA ALA A 17 21.15 17.34 -6.09
C ALA A 17 20.11 16.98 -5.00
N ALA A 18 19.48 17.99 -4.40
CA ALA A 18 18.42 17.78 -3.41
C ALA A 18 17.21 17.05 -4.00
N LEU A 19 16.74 17.48 -5.17
CA LEU A 19 15.62 16.83 -5.88
C LEU A 19 15.95 15.38 -6.28
N GLN A 20 17.18 15.12 -6.74
CA GLN A 20 17.61 13.76 -7.06
C GLN A 20 17.66 12.86 -5.80
N ALA A 21 18.15 13.39 -4.68
CA ALA A 21 18.15 12.67 -3.41
C ALA A 21 16.73 12.39 -2.90
N GLU A 22 15.82 13.37 -3.00
CA GLU A 22 14.41 13.20 -2.66
C GLU A 22 13.75 12.13 -3.54
N ARG A 23 13.96 12.17 -4.86
CA ARG A 23 13.45 11.17 -5.80
C ARG A 23 13.95 9.77 -5.48
N LEU A 24 15.24 9.60 -5.17
CA LEU A 24 15.80 8.30 -4.78
C LEU A 24 15.18 7.78 -3.48
N ALA A 25 14.98 8.64 -2.49
CA ALA A 25 14.32 8.27 -1.25
C ALA A 25 12.85 7.84 -1.47
N LEU A 26 12.13 8.52 -2.36
CA LEU A 26 10.76 8.17 -2.73
C LEU A 26 10.69 6.82 -3.47
N VAL A 27 11.64 6.54 -4.37
CA VAL A 27 11.72 5.23 -5.04
C VAL A 27 12.01 4.11 -4.04
N ALA A 28 12.96 4.31 -3.11
CA ALA A 28 13.20 3.34 -2.04
C ALA A 28 11.95 3.12 -1.18
N ARG A 29 11.17 4.18 -0.91
CA ARG A 29 9.91 4.06 -0.19
C ARG A 29 8.86 3.25 -0.97
N LEU A 30 8.79 3.37 -2.29
CA LEU A 30 7.92 2.54 -3.12
C LEU A 30 8.30 1.06 -3.05
N GLU A 31 9.60 0.74 -3.01
CA GLU A 31 10.08 -0.64 -2.83
C GLU A 31 9.65 -1.21 -1.47
N GLU A 32 9.74 -0.42 -0.39
CA GLU A 32 9.23 -0.81 0.93
C GLU A 32 7.71 -1.06 0.93
N ILE A 33 6.96 -0.22 0.23
CA ILE A 33 5.51 -0.36 0.08
C ILE A 33 5.18 -1.62 -0.73
N ALA A 34 5.90 -1.90 -1.81
CA ALA A 34 5.72 -3.11 -2.61
C ALA A 34 5.95 -4.37 -1.75
N ALA A 35 7.01 -4.40 -0.95
CA ALA A 35 7.27 -5.49 -0.01
C ALA A 35 6.18 -5.59 1.07
N ALA A 36 5.59 -4.47 1.50
CA ALA A 36 4.46 -4.47 2.44
C ALA A 36 3.18 -5.01 1.80
N HIS A 37 2.88 -4.65 0.55
CA HIS A 37 1.78 -5.20 -0.23
C HIS A 37 1.88 -6.71 -0.37
N GLU A 38 3.05 -7.22 -0.75
CA GLU A 38 3.28 -8.67 -0.87
C GLU A 38 2.96 -9.40 0.45
N ARG A 39 3.45 -8.89 1.58
CA ARG A 39 3.15 -9.46 2.91
C ARG A 39 1.67 -9.45 3.25
N ILE A 40 0.95 -8.38 2.90
CA ILE A 40 -0.49 -8.28 3.13
C ILE A 40 -1.22 -9.32 2.28
N VAL A 41 -0.89 -9.42 0.99
CA VAL A 41 -1.52 -10.39 0.07
C VAL A 41 -1.31 -11.82 0.56
N CYS A 42 -0.09 -12.20 0.96
CA CYS A 42 0.18 -13.53 1.51
C CYS A 42 -0.68 -13.83 2.75
N LYS A 43 -0.73 -12.91 3.72
CA LYS A 43 -1.54 -13.07 4.93
C LYS A 43 -3.04 -13.13 4.64
N SER A 44 -3.51 -12.36 3.66
CA SER A 44 -4.91 -12.39 3.24
C SER A 44 -5.27 -13.74 2.63
N LEU A 45 -4.41 -14.31 1.77
CA LEU A 45 -4.62 -15.63 1.18
C LEU A 45 -4.66 -16.73 2.27
N GLU A 46 -3.70 -16.73 3.19
CA GLU A 46 -3.68 -17.65 4.33
C GLU A 46 -4.96 -17.52 5.20
N GLY A 47 -5.41 -16.29 5.43
CA GLY A 47 -6.64 -16.00 6.14
C GLY A 47 -7.87 -16.53 5.42
N ILE A 48 -7.99 -16.32 4.11
CA ILE A 48 -9.10 -16.81 3.27
C ILE A 48 -9.16 -18.34 3.32
N GLU A 49 -8.04 -19.03 3.09
CA GLU A 49 -8.00 -20.49 3.18
C GLU A 49 -8.42 -21.00 4.57
N ARG A 50 -7.97 -20.32 5.63
CA ARG A 50 -8.34 -20.67 7.00
C ARG A 50 -9.84 -20.45 7.24
N LEU A 51 -10.40 -19.38 6.70
CA LEU A 51 -11.83 -19.07 6.78
C LEU A 51 -12.66 -20.14 6.07
N GLU A 52 -12.25 -20.56 4.87
CA GLU A 52 -12.92 -21.62 4.12
C GLU A 52 -12.89 -22.95 4.88
N ARG A 53 -11.74 -23.33 5.45
CA ARG A 53 -11.63 -24.51 6.33
C ARG A 53 -12.57 -24.40 7.53
N MET A 54 -12.64 -23.23 8.16
CA MET A 54 -13.50 -23.02 9.32
C MET A 54 -14.99 -23.13 8.97
N ARG A 55 -15.40 -22.56 7.83
CA ARG A 55 -16.76 -22.67 7.31
C ARG A 55 -17.13 -24.11 6.96
N ALA A 56 -16.20 -24.88 6.38
CA ALA A 56 -16.42 -26.29 6.09
C ALA A 56 -16.62 -27.13 7.36
N ILE A 57 -15.82 -26.88 8.41
CA ILE A 57 -15.99 -27.51 9.73
C ILE A 57 -17.36 -27.17 10.32
N GLY A 58 -17.73 -25.88 10.31
CA GLY A 58 -19.03 -25.43 10.80
C GLY A 58 -20.20 -26.07 10.03
N ALA A 59 -20.12 -26.19 8.71
CA ALA A 59 -21.14 -26.84 7.89
C ALA A 59 -21.27 -28.34 8.19
N ALA A 60 -20.15 -29.04 8.41
CA ALA A 60 -20.15 -30.44 8.82
C ALA A 60 -20.82 -30.62 10.20
N ALA A 61 -20.45 -29.79 11.18
CA ALA A 61 -21.06 -29.81 12.51
C ALA A 61 -22.56 -29.48 12.48
N ALA A 62 -22.98 -28.50 11.66
CA ALA A 62 -24.39 -28.18 11.45
C ALA A 62 -25.17 -29.37 10.87
N THR A 63 -24.57 -30.13 9.95
CA THR A 63 -25.17 -31.34 9.36
C THR A 63 -25.39 -32.41 10.42
N THR A 64 -24.45 -32.59 11.36
CA THR A 64 -24.61 -33.48 12.53
C THR A 64 -25.76 -33.07 13.45
N LEU A 65 -26.09 -31.78 13.47
CA LEU A 65 -27.16 -31.22 14.31
C LEU A 65 -28.55 -31.23 13.65
N GLU A 66 -28.66 -31.43 12.33
CA GLU A 66 -29.95 -31.44 11.61
C GLU A 66 -31.02 -32.36 12.24
N PRO A 67 -30.71 -33.60 12.69
CA PRO A 67 -31.71 -34.47 13.32
C PRO A 67 -32.29 -33.92 14.63
N PHE A 68 -31.61 -32.96 15.26
CA PHE A 68 -31.99 -32.36 16.54
C PHE A 68 -32.70 -31.00 16.38
N ARG A 69 -32.93 -30.53 15.14
CA ARG A 69 -33.60 -29.24 14.88
C ARG A 69 -35.10 -29.25 15.14
N THR A 70 -35.74 -30.41 15.06
CA THR A 70 -37.17 -30.56 15.36
C THR A 70 -37.34 -31.17 16.76
N PRO A 71 -37.91 -30.43 17.73
CA PRO A 71 -38.12 -30.97 19.06
C PRO A 71 -39.30 -31.94 19.04
N GLU A 72 -39.05 -33.25 19.08
CA GLU A 72 -40.05 -34.17 19.61
C GLU A 72 -40.09 -33.99 21.15
N PRO A 73 -41.27 -33.85 21.77
CA PRO A 73 -41.40 -33.41 23.16
C PRO A 73 -40.97 -34.44 24.22
N ALA A 74 -40.40 -35.57 23.82
CA ALA A 74 -39.96 -36.63 24.73
C ALA A 74 -38.46 -36.86 24.59
N VAL A 75 -37.73 -36.58 25.68
CA VAL A 75 -36.27 -36.79 25.91
C VAL A 75 -35.37 -35.59 25.56
N LEU A 76 -35.36 -34.61 26.47
CA LEU A 76 -34.43 -33.49 26.55
C LEU A 76 -33.06 -33.92 27.12
N VAL A 77 -32.40 -34.89 26.49
CA VAL A 77 -30.96 -35.10 26.69
C VAL A 77 -30.34 -35.09 25.31
N ALA A 78 -29.71 -33.97 24.94
CA ALA A 78 -28.88 -33.92 23.76
C ALA A 78 -27.79 -34.99 23.92
N PRO A 79 -27.68 -35.96 22.99
CA PRO A 79 -26.63 -36.97 23.09
C PRO A 79 -25.26 -36.27 23.09
N ALA A 80 -24.25 -36.90 23.70
CA ALA A 80 -22.90 -36.32 23.79
C ALA A 80 -22.39 -35.80 22.43
N GLN A 81 -22.72 -36.50 21.34
CA GLN A 81 -22.42 -36.12 19.96
C GLN A 81 -23.05 -34.78 19.52
N ALA A 82 -24.26 -34.45 19.99
CA ALA A 82 -24.90 -33.17 19.70
C ALA A 82 -24.25 -32.01 20.49
N LEU A 83 -23.84 -32.27 21.74
CA LEU A 83 -23.08 -31.30 22.53
C LEU A 83 -21.69 -31.05 21.93
N GLU A 84 -21.01 -32.09 21.47
CA GLU A 84 -19.73 -31.99 20.75
C GLU A 84 -19.89 -31.21 19.45
N ALA A 85 -20.92 -31.50 18.64
CA ALA A 85 -21.18 -30.78 17.39
C ALA A 85 -21.52 -29.30 17.64
N LEU A 86 -22.25 -28.97 18.71
CA LEU A 86 -22.51 -27.58 19.11
C LEU A 86 -21.21 -26.85 19.52
N ALA A 87 -20.33 -27.51 20.28
CA ALA A 87 -19.04 -26.94 20.66
C ALA A 87 -18.17 -26.65 19.41
N VAL A 88 -18.08 -27.60 18.48
CA VAL A 88 -17.36 -27.43 17.21
C VAL A 88 -17.96 -26.28 16.37
N LEU A 89 -19.29 -26.17 16.33
CA LEU A 89 -19.96 -25.08 15.60
C LEU A 89 -19.65 -23.71 16.21
N LEU A 90 -19.63 -23.60 17.54
CA LEU A 90 -19.27 -22.37 18.25
C LEU A 90 -17.82 -21.97 17.99
N ASP A 91 -16.88 -22.91 18.14
CA ASP A 91 -15.46 -22.67 17.87
C ASP A 91 -15.24 -22.27 16.41
N ALA A 92 -15.94 -22.92 15.48
CA ALA A 92 -15.88 -22.57 14.07
C ALA A 92 -16.44 -21.17 13.78
N SER A 93 -17.54 -20.80 14.42
CA SER A 93 -18.16 -19.48 14.26
C SER A 93 -17.25 -18.36 14.80
N ILE A 94 -16.74 -18.51 16.02
CA ILE A 94 -15.82 -17.55 16.64
C ILE A 94 -14.53 -17.46 15.82
N GLY A 95 -13.98 -18.60 15.41
CA GLY A 95 -12.79 -18.66 14.56
C GLY A 95 -12.98 -17.92 13.23
N ALA A 96 -14.12 -18.12 12.57
CA ALA A 96 -14.45 -17.42 11.32
C ALA A 96 -14.55 -15.90 11.52
N GLN A 97 -15.24 -15.45 12.58
CA GLN A 97 -15.38 -14.02 12.88
C GLN A 97 -14.03 -13.34 13.14
N LEU A 98 -13.13 -13.99 13.88
CA LEU A 98 -11.79 -13.46 14.15
C LEU A 98 -10.95 -13.36 12.87
N ILE A 99 -11.08 -14.34 11.96
CA ILE A 99 -10.38 -14.31 10.68
C ILE A 99 -10.93 -13.19 9.79
N GLU A 100 -12.26 -13.03 9.71
CA GLU A 100 -12.91 -11.98 8.94
C GLU A 100 -12.54 -10.57 9.43
N ALA A 101 -12.45 -10.38 10.75
CA ALA A 101 -11.95 -9.14 11.34
C ALA A 101 -10.49 -8.87 10.93
N GLY A 102 -9.62 -9.88 11.00
CA GLY A 102 -8.23 -9.75 10.55
C GLY A 102 -8.09 -9.44 9.06
N LEU A 103 -8.91 -10.08 8.20
CA LEU A 103 -8.95 -9.77 6.76
C LEU A 103 -9.41 -8.32 6.51
N SER A 104 -10.39 -7.84 7.28
CA SER A 104 -10.84 -6.45 7.18
C SER A 104 -9.73 -5.47 7.56
N GLU A 105 -8.95 -5.75 8.62
CA GLU A 105 -7.80 -4.91 8.98
C GLU A 105 -6.71 -4.88 7.89
N LEU A 106 -6.45 -6.03 7.27
CA LEU A 106 -5.51 -6.15 6.15
C LEU A 106 -5.99 -5.36 4.93
N ASP A 107 -7.29 -5.38 4.63
CA ASP A 107 -7.89 -4.59 3.54
C ASP A 107 -7.72 -3.08 3.78
N HIS A 108 -7.99 -2.61 5.00
CA HIS A 108 -7.72 -1.22 5.37
C HIS A 108 -6.24 -0.86 5.27
N ALA A 109 -5.33 -1.77 5.63
CA ALA A 109 -3.90 -1.56 5.48
C ALA A 109 -3.50 -1.46 4.00
N HIS A 110 -4.08 -2.30 3.14
CA HIS A 110 -3.86 -2.27 1.71
C HIS A 110 -4.30 -0.93 1.10
N HIS A 111 -5.49 -0.44 1.47
CA HIS A 111 -5.99 0.87 1.01
C HIS A 111 -5.07 2.03 1.40
N ARG A 112 -4.53 2.04 2.63
CA ARG A 112 -3.58 3.09 3.05
C ARG A 112 -2.30 3.09 2.23
N LEU A 113 -1.78 1.91 1.90
CA LEU A 113 -0.58 1.78 1.07
C LEU A 113 -0.84 2.20 -0.37
N TYR A 114 -2.03 1.93 -0.90
CA TYR A 114 -2.45 2.44 -2.21
C TYR A 114 -2.48 3.98 -2.25
N ASP A 115 -3.10 4.61 -1.24
CA ASP A 115 -3.13 6.07 -1.12
C ASP A 115 -1.73 6.68 -0.92
N GLU A 116 -0.83 5.98 -0.22
CA GLU A 116 0.56 6.40 -0.08
C GLU A 116 1.33 6.30 -1.40
N THR A 117 1.15 5.21 -2.14
CA THR A 117 1.74 5.01 -3.47
C THR A 117 1.34 6.14 -4.41
N GLY A 118 0.05 6.46 -4.50
CA GLY A 118 -0.43 7.55 -5.36
C GLY A 118 0.14 8.93 -5.00
N ARG A 119 0.32 9.21 -3.70
CA ARG A 119 0.97 10.45 -3.23
C ARG A 119 2.45 10.49 -3.61
N ILE A 120 3.16 9.37 -3.50
CA ILE A 120 4.57 9.29 -3.87
C ILE A 120 4.73 9.45 -5.39
N ASP A 121 3.92 8.78 -6.20
CA ASP A 121 3.97 8.89 -7.66
C ASP A 121 3.75 10.33 -8.13
N ALA A 122 2.75 11.01 -7.56
CA ALA A 122 2.51 12.42 -7.83
C ALA A 122 3.73 13.28 -7.47
N ARG A 123 4.37 13.03 -6.33
CA ARG A 123 5.56 13.77 -5.90
C ARG A 123 6.78 13.51 -6.79
N ILE A 124 6.98 12.26 -7.24
CA ILE A 124 8.04 11.94 -8.20
C ILE A 124 7.81 12.69 -9.52
N ALA A 125 6.57 12.73 -10.02
CA ALA A 125 6.23 13.46 -11.24
C ALA A 125 6.51 14.97 -11.12
N GLU A 126 6.21 15.59 -9.96
CA GLU A 126 6.56 16.98 -9.68
C GLU A 126 8.07 17.21 -9.70
N ILE A 127 8.84 16.31 -9.08
CA ILE A 127 10.30 16.38 -9.07
C ILE A 127 10.86 16.26 -10.48
N ASP A 128 10.37 15.30 -11.27
CA ASP A 128 10.81 15.08 -12.64
C ASP A 128 10.55 16.32 -13.51
N ALA A 129 9.37 16.95 -13.37
CA ALA A 129 9.05 18.20 -14.04
C ALA A 129 9.97 19.36 -13.62
N GLU A 130 10.32 19.46 -12.33
CA GLU A 130 11.26 20.48 -11.85
C GLU A 130 12.68 20.23 -12.38
N LEU A 131 13.13 18.98 -12.40
CA LEU A 131 14.43 18.59 -12.95
C LEU A 131 14.54 18.90 -14.44
N GLU A 132 13.48 18.64 -15.23
CA GLU A 132 13.42 19.02 -16.63
C GLU A 132 13.49 20.53 -16.82
N ARG A 133 12.76 21.30 -16.00
CA ARG A 133 12.80 22.77 -16.04
C ARG A 133 14.22 23.27 -15.77
N LEU A 134 14.87 22.77 -14.73
CA LEU A 134 16.25 23.13 -14.40
C LEU A 134 17.23 22.76 -15.54
N ALA A 135 17.00 21.64 -16.22
CA ALA A 135 17.80 21.23 -17.37
C ALA A 135 17.62 22.18 -18.57
N ARG A 136 16.37 22.56 -18.89
CA ARG A 136 16.07 23.55 -19.95
C ARG A 136 16.68 24.92 -19.63
N ASP A 137 16.49 25.41 -18.40
CA ASP A 137 17.04 26.69 -17.96
C ASP A 137 18.57 26.71 -18.06
N ALA A 138 19.24 25.59 -17.73
CA ALA A 138 20.70 25.46 -17.86
C ALA A 138 21.16 25.45 -19.33
N ALA A 139 20.36 24.89 -20.25
CA ALA A 139 20.69 24.82 -21.67
C ALA A 139 20.48 26.17 -22.40
N GLU A 140 19.49 26.97 -21.99
CA GLU A 140 19.17 28.25 -22.63
C GLU A 140 20.04 29.42 -22.16
N GLN A 141 20.56 29.37 -20.94
CA GLN A 141 21.35 30.46 -20.36
C GLN A 141 22.62 30.82 -21.18
N PRO A 142 23.45 29.87 -21.66
CA PRO A 142 24.61 30.19 -22.48
C PRO A 142 24.25 30.94 -23.76
N GLY A 143 23.15 30.55 -24.43
CA GLY A 143 22.66 31.21 -25.64
C GLY A 143 22.21 32.65 -25.39
N ARG A 144 21.49 32.90 -24.29
CA ARG A 144 21.10 34.25 -23.86
C ARG A 144 22.30 35.13 -23.52
N TRP A 145 23.33 34.57 -22.89
CA TRP A 145 24.53 35.34 -22.54
C TRP A 145 25.32 35.74 -23.78
N LEU A 146 25.46 34.82 -24.75
CA LEU A 146 26.11 35.09 -26.04
C LEU A 146 25.33 36.13 -26.86
N GLN A 147 23.99 36.04 -26.90
CA GLN A 147 23.16 37.04 -27.56
C GLN A 147 23.27 38.42 -26.92
N ASN A 148 23.21 38.50 -25.58
CA ASN A 148 23.36 39.77 -24.87
C ASN A 148 24.74 40.39 -25.08
N ALA A 149 25.81 39.58 -25.07
CA ALA A 149 27.17 40.04 -25.36
C ALA A 149 27.31 40.54 -26.81
N ALA A 150 26.74 39.82 -27.78
CA ALA A 150 26.75 40.20 -29.19
C ALA A 150 25.92 41.46 -29.48
N SER A 151 24.85 41.71 -28.71
CA SER A 151 24.07 42.95 -28.77
C SER A 151 24.83 44.12 -28.13
N ALA A 152 25.51 43.89 -27.01
CA ALA A 152 26.32 44.91 -26.33
C ALA A 152 27.56 45.35 -27.13
N LEU A 153 28.09 44.49 -28.01
CA LEU A 153 29.18 44.84 -28.92
C LEU A 153 28.71 45.57 -30.19
N ARG A 154 27.40 45.59 -30.45
CA ARG A 154 26.80 46.27 -31.63
C ARG A 154 26.27 47.67 -31.33
N ASN A 155 26.22 48.06 -30.06
CA ASN A 155 25.86 49.40 -29.59
C ASN A 155 27.11 50.10 -29.01
#